data_AF-A0A7V9HZE4-F1
#
_entry.id   AF-A0A7V9HZE4-F1
#
_cell.length_a   1.000
_cell.length_b   1.000
_cell.length_c   1.000
_cell.angle_alpha   90.00
_cell.angle_beta   90.00
_cell.angle_gamma   90.00
#
_symmetry.space_group_name_H-M   'P 1'
#
loop_
_entity.id
_entity.type
_entity.pdbx_description
1 polymer ?
#
loop_
_entity_poly.entity_id
_entity_poly.type
_entity_poly.pdbx_seq_one_letter_code
_entity_poly.pdbx_strand_id
1 'polypeptide(L)'
;VQVIEIRTGFGTRLGWVHLYHLGTERTAVIKELFVWPSFRRRGYGTLLESVASFNARSWSAKQLQILFHAMDAQTTVRAAGRLFGEYAGYGWRWRKGSHPPVAAIGEKQLR
;
A
#
# COMPACT_ATOMS: atom_id res chain seq x y z
N VAL A 1 4.50 3.12 14.13
CA VAL A 1 3.58 2.40 13.20
C VAL A 1 2.25 3.10 13.24
N GLN A 2 1.62 3.34 12.09
CA GLN A 2 0.31 3.98 12.02
C GLN A 2 -0.67 3.10 11.23
N VAL A 3 -1.89 2.98 11.73
CA VAL A 3 -3.00 2.32 11.04
C VAL A 3 -4.00 3.39 10.64
N ILE A 4 -4.34 3.46 9.35
CA ILE A 4 -5.38 4.34 8.83
C ILE A 4 -6.51 3.44 8.36
N GLU A 5 -7.74 3.71 8.79
CA GLU A 5 -8.91 2.88 8.50
C GLU A 5 -10.02 3.72 7.87
N ILE A 6 -10.77 3.11 6.95
CA ILE A 6 -12.05 3.64 6.49
C ILE A 6 -13.14 2.81 7.13
N ARG A 7 -14.10 3.48 7.77
CA ARG A 7 -15.25 2.87 8.43
C ARG A 7 -16.55 3.47 7.92
N THR A 8 -17.64 2.71 8.01
CA THR A 8 -19.01 3.23 7.82
C THR A 8 -19.43 4.10 9.02
N GLY A 9 -20.55 4.82 8.88
CA GLY A 9 -21.17 5.54 10.02
C GLY A 9 -21.60 4.64 11.18
N PHE A 10 -21.72 3.33 10.95
CA PHE A 10 -22.03 2.31 11.96
C PHE A 10 -20.77 1.60 12.48
N GLY A 11 -19.56 2.06 12.13
CA GLY A 11 -18.29 1.54 12.65
C GLY A 11 -17.71 0.32 11.92
N THR A 12 -18.36 -0.21 10.88
CA THR A 12 -17.86 -1.35 10.08
C THR A 12 -16.63 -0.95 9.28
N ARG A 13 -15.52 -1.68 9.39
CA ARG A 13 -14.27 -1.41 8.66
C ARG A 13 -14.36 -1.87 7.21
N LEU A 14 -14.20 -0.94 6.27
CA LEU A 14 -14.26 -1.15 4.82
C LEU A 14 -12.88 -1.47 4.23
N GLY A 15 -11.84 -0.90 4.80
CA GLY A 15 -10.46 -1.06 4.38
C GLY A 15 -9.51 -0.37 5.35
N TRP A 16 -8.22 -0.67 5.20
CA TRP A 16 -7.18 -0.13 6.06
C TRP A 16 -5.84 -0.11 5.35
N VAL A 17 -4.90 0.66 5.90
CA VAL A 17 -3.50 0.68 5.50
C VAL A 17 -2.61 0.71 6.73
N HIS A 18 -1.56 -0.11 6.71
CA HIS A 18 -0.53 -0.16 7.74
C HIS A 18 0.73 0.55 7.24
N LEU A 19 0.97 1.74 7.77
CA LEU A 19 2.08 2.61 7.39
C LEU A 19 3.18 2.57 8.46
N TYR A 20 4.40 2.29 8.02
CA TYR A 20 5.61 2.23 8.83
C TYR A 20 6.55 3.34 8.41
N HIS A 21 7.15 4.03 9.37
CA HIS A 21 8.25 4.94 9.14
C HIS A 21 9.54 4.28 9.61
N LEU A 22 10.48 4.04 8.70
CA LEU A 22 11.81 3.58 9.04
C LEU A 22 12.67 4.83 9.23
N GLY A 23 12.81 5.27 10.49
CA GLY A 23 13.37 6.58 10.84
C GLY A 23 14.79 6.87 10.33
N THR A 24 15.52 5.85 9.87
CA THR A 24 16.88 5.98 9.33
C THR A 24 16.92 6.21 7.81
N GLU A 25 15.89 5.85 7.05
CA GLU A 25 16.00 5.73 5.58
C GLU A 25 15.20 6.77 4.77
N ARG A 26 14.65 7.81 5.42
CA ARG A 26 13.70 8.76 4.77
C ARG A 26 12.64 8.05 3.92
N THR A 27 12.29 6.82 4.31
CA THR A 27 11.43 5.92 3.56
C THR A 27 10.30 5.46 4.48
N ALA A 28 9.08 5.65 4.01
CA ALA A 28 7.90 5.06 4.63
C ALA A 28 7.50 3.80 3.85
N VAL A 29 6.96 2.81 4.55
CA VAL A 29 6.60 1.51 3.99
C VAL A 29 5.14 1.21 4.34
N ILE A 30 4.32 1.04 3.31
CA ILE A 30 3.02 0.40 3.40
C ILE A 30 3.24 -1.10 3.40
N LYS A 31 3.03 -1.74 4.56
CA LYS A 31 3.14 -3.20 4.67
C LYS A 31 1.87 -3.92 4.22
N GLU A 32 0.74 -3.24 4.33
CA GLU A 32 -0.57 -3.76 3.96
C GLU A 32 -1.46 -2.60 3.54
N LEU A 33 -2.14 -2.75 2.41
CA LEU A 33 -3.23 -1.89 1.97
C LEU A 33 -4.34 -2.82 1.51
N PHE A 34 -5.43 -2.83 2.27
CA PHE A 34 -6.52 -3.76 2.02
C PHE A 34 -7.85 -3.03 1.94
N VAL A 35 -8.66 -3.46 0.97
CA VAL A 35 -10.07 -3.11 0.86
C VAL A 35 -10.83 -4.40 0.60
N TRP A 36 -11.90 -4.62 1.36
CA TRP A 36 -12.77 -5.78 1.18
C TRP A 36 -13.27 -5.86 -0.27
N PRO A 37 -13.33 -7.07 -0.88
CA PRO A 37 -13.69 -7.23 -2.29
C PRO A 37 -14.96 -6.51 -2.73
N SER A 38 -16.01 -6.55 -1.90
CA SER A 38 -17.31 -5.90 -2.12
C SER A 38 -17.27 -4.37 -2.18
N PHE A 39 -16.18 -3.76 -1.70
CA PHE A 39 -15.97 -2.31 -1.68
C PHE A 39 -14.83 -1.86 -2.61
N ARG A 40 -14.19 -2.76 -3.35
CA ARG A 40 -13.14 -2.41 -4.33
C ARG A 40 -13.74 -1.62 -5.50
N ARG A 41 -12.87 -0.89 -6.21
CA ARG A 41 -13.23 -0.01 -7.35
C ARG A 41 -14.18 1.15 -7.00
N ARG A 42 -14.38 1.45 -5.72
CA ARG A 42 -15.12 2.62 -5.21
C ARG A 42 -14.21 3.77 -4.73
N GLY A 43 -12.91 3.72 -5.06
CA GLY A 43 -11.93 4.75 -4.67
C GLY A 43 -11.32 4.61 -3.27
N TYR A 44 -11.80 3.70 -2.41
CA TYR A 44 -11.27 3.56 -1.04
C TYR A 44 -9.77 3.23 -0.98
N GLY A 45 -9.27 2.41 -1.91
CA GLY A 45 -7.83 2.10 -1.98
C GLY A 45 -7.00 3.35 -2.29
N THR A 46 -7.44 4.16 -3.25
CA THR A 46 -6.81 5.43 -3.60
C THR A 46 -6.86 6.43 -2.45
N LEU A 47 -7.97 6.48 -1.71
CA LEU A 47 -8.11 7.35 -0.55
C LEU A 47 -7.12 6.94 0.57
N LEU A 48 -7.06 5.65 0.91
CA LEU A 48 -6.10 5.12 1.90
C LEU A 48 -4.66 5.41 1.49
N GLU A 49 -4.32 5.19 0.22
CA GLU A 49 -3.00 5.45 -0.35
C GLU A 49 -2.65 6.95 -0.28
N SER A 50 -3.59 7.83 -0.62
CA SER A 50 -3.40 9.28 -0.58
C SER A 50 -3.13 9.79 0.84
N VAL A 51 -3.91 9.30 1.82
CA VAL A 51 -3.69 9.65 3.25
C VAL A 51 -2.35 9.10 3.74
N ALA A 52 -2.00 7.87 3.36
CA ALA A 52 -0.70 7.29 3.69
C ALA A 52 0.47 8.10 3.10
N SER A 53 0.35 8.56 1.85
CA SER A 53 1.31 9.44 1.20
C SER A 53 1.43 10.78 1.92
N PHE A 54 0.31 11.39 2.31
CA PHE A 54 0.30 12.64 3.08
C PHE A 54 1.03 12.48 4.42
N ASN A 55 0.74 11.40 5.16
CA ASN A 55 1.40 11.13 6.45
C ASN A 55 2.88 10.79 6.28
N ALA A 56 3.26 10.07 5.22
CA ALA A 56 4.66 9.81 4.93
C ALA A 56 5.44 11.12 4.67
N ARG A 57 4.84 12.07 3.93
CA ARG A 57 5.42 13.41 3.73
C ARG A 57 5.56 14.19 5.02
N SER A 58 4.56 14.15 5.91
CA SER A 58 4.62 14.86 7.20
C SER A 58 5.72 14.31 8.11
N TRP A 59 6.14 13.07 7.90
CA TRP A 59 7.33 12.48 8.54
C TRP A 59 8.63 12.72 7.77
N SER A 60 8.65 13.66 6.83
CA SER A 60 9.82 13.97 6.00
C SER A 60 10.36 12.78 5.21
N ALA A 61 9.53 11.77 4.92
CA ALA A 61 9.91 10.70 4.01
C ALA A 61 9.97 11.24 2.57
N LYS A 62 11.02 10.88 1.86
CA LYS A 62 11.21 11.18 0.43
C LYS A 62 10.64 10.10 -0.47
N GLN A 63 10.47 8.90 0.07
CA GLN A 63 10.01 7.73 -0.67
C GLN A 63 8.94 7.00 0.11
N LEU A 64 7.94 6.50 -0.62
CA LEU A 64 6.94 5.57 -0.12
C LEU A 64 7.11 4.24 -0.85
N GLN A 65 7.24 3.17 -0.08
CA GLN A 65 7.26 1.80 -0.60
C GLN A 65 5.96 1.10 -0.26
N ILE A 66 5.50 0.20 -1.12
CA ILE A 66 4.40 -0.72 -0.86
C ILE A 66 4.88 -2.15 -1.05
N LEU A 67 4.67 -3.00 -0.05
CA LEU A 67 5.00 -4.41 -0.14
C LEU A 67 3.85 -5.14 -0.83
N PHE A 68 4.17 -5.88 -1.89
CA PHE A 68 3.23 -6.73 -2.59
C PHE A 68 3.49 -8.19 -2.20
N HIS A 69 2.64 -8.74 -1.34
CA HIS A 69 2.82 -10.08 -0.78
C HIS A 69 2.58 -11.17 -1.84
N ALA A 70 3.25 -12.31 -1.70
CA ALA A 70 3.18 -13.39 -2.67
C ALA A 70 1.77 -13.98 -2.79
N MET A 71 0.96 -13.91 -1.72
CA MET A 71 -0.46 -14.31 -1.76
C MET A 71 -1.27 -13.43 -2.70
N ASP A 72 -0.96 -12.14 -2.78
CA ASP A 72 -1.61 -11.20 -3.72
C ASP A 72 -1.02 -11.30 -5.14
N ALA A 73 0.15 -11.91 -5.29
CA ALA A 73 0.83 -12.09 -6.56
C ALA A 73 0.46 -13.37 -7.32
N GLN A 74 -0.46 -14.19 -6.79
CA GLN A 74 -1.00 -15.35 -7.50
C GLN A 74 -1.63 -14.91 -8.83
N THR A 75 -1.44 -15.70 -9.89
CA THR A 75 -1.71 -15.33 -11.29
C THR A 75 -3.14 -14.84 -11.54
N THR A 76 -4.11 -15.33 -10.77
CA THR A 76 -5.54 -14.95 -10.82
C THR A 76 -5.85 -13.61 -10.14
N VAL A 77 -5.05 -13.17 -9.17
CA VAL A 77 -5.30 -11.99 -8.31
C VAL A 77 -4.32 -10.84 -8.60
N ARG A 78 -3.19 -11.15 -9.25
CA ARG A 78 -2.05 -10.26 -9.51
C ARG A 78 -2.41 -8.97 -10.24
N ALA A 79 -3.40 -9.01 -11.14
CA ALA A 79 -3.72 -7.86 -11.99
C ALA A 79 -4.21 -6.65 -11.18
N ALA A 80 -5.06 -6.86 -10.16
CA ALA A 80 -5.68 -5.75 -9.44
C ALA A 80 -4.67 -4.93 -8.63
N GLY A 81 -3.80 -5.60 -7.85
CA GLY A 81 -2.78 -4.92 -7.05
C GLY A 81 -1.70 -4.27 -7.91
N ARG A 82 -1.22 -4.96 -8.95
CA ARG A 82 -0.24 -4.41 -9.90
C ARG A 82 -0.74 -3.14 -10.58
N LEU A 83 -1.94 -3.22 -11.20
CA LEU A 83 -2.54 -2.10 -11.92
C LEU A 83 -2.88 -0.93 -10.98
N PHE A 84 -3.31 -1.24 -9.75
CA PHE A 84 -3.52 -0.22 -8.73
C PHE A 84 -2.22 0.54 -8.42
N GLY A 85 -1.11 -0.17 -8.18
CA GLY A 85 0.17 0.49 -7.89
C GLY A 85 0.68 1.31 -9.07
N GLU A 86 0.56 0.79 -10.30
CA GLU A 86 0.92 1.54 -11.51
C GLU A 86 0.10 2.84 -11.63
N TYR A 87 -1.21 2.76 -11.42
CA TYR A 87 -2.09 3.93 -11.42
C TYR A 87 -1.76 4.94 -10.30
N ALA A 88 -1.39 4.43 -9.12
CA ALA A 88 -0.99 5.26 -7.97
C ALA A 88 0.45 5.81 -8.09
N GLY A 89 1.17 5.54 -9.19
CA GLY A 89 2.49 6.08 -9.48
C GLY A 89 3.66 5.28 -8.90
N TYR A 90 3.45 4.01 -8.54
CA TYR A 90 4.52 3.12 -8.08
C TYR A 90 5.22 2.42 -9.25
N GLY A 91 6.54 2.43 -9.23
CA GLY A 91 7.37 1.54 -10.03
C GLY A 91 7.56 0.20 -9.33
N TRP A 92 7.23 -0.91 -9.98
CA TRP A 92 7.36 -2.25 -9.39
C TRP A 92 8.73 -2.87 -9.61
N ARG A 93 9.39 -3.23 -8.50
CA ARG A 93 10.59 -4.08 -8.50
C ARG A 93 10.23 -5.48 -8.04
N TRP A 94 10.05 -6.38 -9.02
CA TRP A 94 9.75 -7.79 -8.77
C TRP A 94 10.97 -8.53 -8.24
N ARG A 95 10.76 -9.44 -7.30
CA ARG A 95 11.81 -10.26 -6.69
C ARG A 95 11.48 -11.74 -6.88
N LYS A 96 12.49 -12.57 -7.15
CA LYS A 96 12.35 -14.03 -7.12
C LYS A 96 12.72 -14.51 -5.73
N GLY A 97 11.78 -15.17 -5.04
CA GLY A 97 11.99 -15.87 -3.77
C GLY A 97 12.59 -15.02 -2.66
N SER A 98 11.76 -14.45 -1.78
CA SER A 98 12.24 -13.90 -0.51
C SER A 98 11.38 -14.34 0.66
N HIS A 99 12.02 -14.43 1.82
CA HIS A 99 11.36 -14.40 3.13
C HIS A 99 11.50 -12.97 3.70
N PRO A 100 10.42 -12.35 4.22
CA PRO A 100 9.03 -12.79 4.11
C PRO A 100 8.55 -12.82 2.65
N PRO A 101 7.45 -13.53 2.34
CA PRO A 101 6.97 -13.78 0.98
C PRO A 101 6.43 -12.50 0.34
N VAL A 102 7.34 -11.65 -0.12
CA VAL A 102 7.08 -10.42 -0.88
C VAL A 102 7.46 -10.68 -2.33
N ALA A 103 6.47 -10.62 -3.23
CA ALA A 103 6.68 -10.83 -4.65
C ALA A 103 7.23 -9.59 -5.36
N ALA A 104 6.86 -8.40 -4.88
CA ALA A 104 7.37 -7.14 -5.41
C ALA A 104 7.38 -6.04 -4.36
N ILE A 105 8.22 -5.05 -4.58
CA ILE A 105 8.17 -3.77 -3.86
C ILE A 105 7.80 -2.70 -4.88
N GLY A 106 6.71 -1.98 -4.62
CA GLY A 106 6.36 -0.79 -5.36
C GLY A 106 7.05 0.41 -4.74
N GLU A 107 7.72 1.22 -5.53
CA GLU A 107 8.46 2.40 -5.05
C GLU A 107 7.89 3.65 -5.70
N LYS A 108 7.56 4.65 -4.87
CA LYS A 108 7.03 5.96 -5.31
C LYS A 108 7.80 7.08 -4.63
N GLN A 109 8.24 8.05 -5.43
CA GLN A 109 8.87 9.27 -4.91
C GLN A 109 7.79 10.21 -4.38
N LEU A 110 7.99 10.70 -3.16
CA LEU A 110 7.14 11.72 -2.54
C LEU A 110 7.75 13.09 -2.90
N ARG A 111 7.18 13.73 -3.91
CA ARG A 111 7.41 15.16 -4.17
C ARG A 111 6.61 16.00 -3.19
#